data_AF-A0A6L4AVA8-F1
#
_entry.id   AF-A0A6L4AVA8-F1
#
_cell.length_a   1.000
_cell.length_b   1.000
_cell.length_c   1.000
_cell.angle_alpha   90.00
_cell.angle_beta   90.00
_cell.angle_gamma   90.00
#
_symmetry.space_group_name_H-M   'P 1'
#
loop_
_entity.id
_entity.type
_entity.pdbx_description
1 polymer ?
#
loop_
_entity_poly.entity_id
_entity_poly.type
_entity_poly.pdbx_seq_one_letter_code
_entity_poly.pdbx_strand_id
1 'polypeptide(L)'
;MRTWSLAGVAAVVALVATLGAGAPARAGAIDESMDNGQAIVTGSVDHQGFELLFAYAYLVEEGPAPEDHYTVVVLSDRELEPAAAHDLERLRAEGKAGRLKALWLELNDGTGDFRGRELIGPEGVQRAIPGRVRWTKEEWTNDRIIGSIFFYQGTQWGFSGPFKSIIRLGLPLDADRARGTVTVGETAAGVGFARVREWDDGTAPLSSILLTDREVEWNSDPDPESTRAAMEAAGVRGALLVIGNLDGDLRTALCLGAGEELQPGIENVDWTREEWDDRVMRGRFVSSADTCGFDLYFHALVR
;
A
#
# COMPACT_ATOMS: atom_id res chain seq x y z
N MET A 1 -10.92 -25.33 -62.00
CA MET A 1 -11.62 -24.22 -61.32
C MET A 1 -11.32 -24.30 -59.84
N ARG A 2 -11.02 -23.15 -59.22
CA ARG A 2 -10.74 -22.84 -57.80
C ARG A 2 -9.32 -23.13 -57.28
N THR A 3 -8.68 -21.99 -56.99
CA THR A 3 -7.39 -21.63 -56.38
C THR A 3 -7.34 -21.83 -54.85
N TRP A 4 -6.22 -21.37 -54.23
CA TRP A 4 -5.87 -21.09 -52.81
C TRP A 4 -4.71 -22.01 -52.34
N SER A 5 -3.44 -21.69 -52.60
CA SER A 5 -2.49 -20.67 -52.05
C SER A 5 -1.79 -21.06 -50.73
N LEU A 6 -0.46 -21.12 -50.79
CA LEU A 6 0.51 -21.28 -49.70
C LEU A 6 0.43 -20.15 -48.66
N ALA A 7 0.57 -20.49 -47.37
CA ALA A 7 1.29 -19.71 -46.35
C ALA A 7 1.37 -20.51 -45.04
N GLY A 8 2.54 -20.57 -44.39
CA GLY A 8 2.64 -21.05 -43.01
C GLY A 8 3.94 -21.76 -42.59
N VAL A 9 5.12 -21.24 -42.95
CA VAL A 9 6.39 -21.61 -42.30
C VAL A 9 7.13 -20.34 -41.92
N ALA A 10 7.39 -20.14 -40.62
CA ALA A 10 8.49 -19.38 -39.98
C ALA A 10 8.02 -18.92 -38.57
N ALA A 11 8.52 -19.51 -37.48
CA ALA A 11 9.73 -19.09 -36.75
C ALA A 11 9.52 -17.82 -35.89
N VAL A 12 9.40 -18.02 -34.57
CA VAL A 12 9.78 -17.01 -33.56
C VAL A 12 10.60 -17.72 -32.48
N VAL A 13 11.84 -18.04 -32.85
CA VAL A 13 12.99 -18.18 -31.95
C VAL A 13 14.06 -17.29 -32.55
N ALA A 14 14.71 -16.51 -31.69
CA ALA A 14 15.81 -15.56 -31.92
C ALA A 14 15.41 -14.08 -32.12
N LEU A 15 15.54 -13.31 -31.03
CA LEU A 15 16.20 -12.01 -31.11
C LEU A 15 16.97 -11.72 -29.82
N VAL A 16 18.14 -12.35 -29.69
CA VAL A 16 19.27 -11.79 -28.93
C VAL A 16 20.30 -11.37 -29.97
N ALA A 17 20.88 -10.18 -29.79
CA ALA A 17 21.99 -9.56 -30.52
C ALA A 17 21.64 -8.68 -31.75
N THR A 18 21.11 -7.49 -31.47
CA THR A 18 21.61 -6.25 -32.09
C THR A 18 21.94 -5.24 -30.99
N LEU A 19 23.14 -5.34 -30.42
CA LEU A 19 23.79 -4.25 -29.69
C LEU A 19 24.22 -3.18 -30.71
N GLY A 20 23.23 -2.41 -31.17
CA GLY A 20 23.43 -1.13 -31.85
C GLY A 20 23.23 0.00 -30.84
N ALA A 21 24.03 1.06 -30.95
CA ALA A 21 23.96 2.24 -30.10
C ALA A 21 22.52 2.75 -29.90
N GLY A 22 22.24 3.15 -28.66
CA GLY A 22 20.90 3.27 -28.09
C GLY A 22 19.94 4.15 -28.89
N ALA A 23 18.87 3.52 -29.36
CA ALA A 23 17.59 4.21 -29.44
C ALA A 23 17.13 4.45 -27.99
N PRO A 24 16.71 5.68 -27.62
CA PRO A 24 16.13 5.89 -26.31
C PRO A 24 14.90 4.99 -26.20
N ALA A 25 14.91 4.10 -25.21
CA ALA A 25 13.71 3.36 -24.83
C ALA A 25 12.61 4.40 -24.57
N ARG A 26 11.59 4.44 -25.42
CA ARG A 26 10.41 5.25 -25.12
C ARG A 26 9.78 4.61 -23.89
N ALA A 27 9.48 5.42 -22.86
CA ALA A 27 8.58 4.99 -21.81
C ALA A 27 7.33 4.41 -22.49
N GLY A 28 7.02 3.14 -22.22
CA GLY A 28 5.78 2.53 -22.71
C GLY A 28 4.62 3.38 -22.19
N ALA A 29 3.60 3.60 -23.01
CA ALA A 29 2.36 4.19 -22.50
C ALA A 29 1.85 3.32 -21.36
N ILE A 30 1.39 3.93 -20.26
CA ILE A 30 0.72 3.18 -19.20
C ILE A 30 -0.53 2.57 -19.81
N ASP A 31 -0.64 1.24 -19.69
CA ASP A 31 -1.85 0.54 -20.07
C ASP A 31 -2.80 0.60 -18.87
N GLU A 32 -3.96 1.26 -19.03
CA GLU A 32 -5.00 1.33 -18.00
C GLU A 32 -5.49 -0.06 -17.55
N SER A 33 -5.19 -1.11 -18.34
CA SER A 33 -5.50 -2.51 -18.01
C SER A 33 -4.54 -3.17 -17.01
N MET A 34 -3.48 -2.50 -16.53
CA MET A 34 -2.61 -3.06 -15.49
C MET A 34 -3.39 -3.26 -14.17
N ASP A 35 -3.22 -4.42 -13.55
CA ASP A 35 -3.75 -4.69 -12.22
C ASP A 35 -2.87 -4.05 -11.13
N ASN A 36 -3.46 -3.85 -9.95
CA ASN A 36 -2.69 -3.45 -8.78
C ASN A 36 -1.64 -4.51 -8.43
N GLY A 37 -0.40 -4.08 -8.20
CA GLY A 37 0.72 -4.95 -7.87
C GLY A 37 1.57 -5.36 -9.08
N GLN A 38 1.26 -4.84 -10.28
CA GLN A 38 1.99 -5.18 -11.51
C GLN A 38 3.01 -4.10 -11.91
N ALA A 39 4.09 -4.55 -12.52
CA ALA A 39 5.09 -3.72 -13.21
C ALA A 39 5.41 -4.32 -14.58
N ILE A 40 5.82 -3.48 -15.51
CA ILE A 40 6.40 -3.89 -16.80
C ILE A 40 7.67 -3.06 -17.00
N VAL A 41 8.58 -3.15 -16.03
CA VAL A 41 9.80 -2.35 -16.01
C VAL A 41 10.97 -3.19 -16.48
N THR A 42 11.59 -2.76 -17.57
CA THR A 42 12.80 -3.39 -18.10
C THR A 42 14.01 -2.50 -17.88
N GLY A 43 15.16 -3.12 -17.71
CA GLY A 43 16.41 -2.38 -17.55
C GLY A 43 17.63 -3.19 -17.91
N SER A 44 18.75 -2.51 -17.95
CA SER A 44 20.06 -3.13 -18.15
C SER A 44 21.08 -2.45 -17.27
N VAL A 45 21.96 -3.24 -16.66
CA VAL A 45 23.01 -2.80 -15.73
C VAL A 45 24.29 -3.54 -16.02
N ASP A 46 25.33 -2.85 -16.46
CA ASP A 46 26.61 -3.47 -16.82
C ASP A 46 26.41 -4.69 -17.75
N HIS A 47 25.51 -4.54 -18.73
CA HIS A 47 25.09 -5.58 -19.69
C HIS A 47 24.22 -6.72 -19.13
N GLN A 48 23.85 -6.69 -17.85
CA GLN A 48 22.87 -7.60 -17.28
C GLN A 48 21.44 -7.06 -17.45
N GLY A 49 20.56 -7.88 -18.02
CA GLY A 49 19.13 -7.56 -18.16
C GLY A 49 18.35 -7.71 -16.86
N PHE A 50 17.42 -6.79 -16.66
CA PHE A 50 16.44 -6.76 -15.58
C PHE A 50 15.04 -6.68 -16.18
N GLU A 51 14.15 -7.51 -15.68
CA GLU A 51 12.73 -7.49 -15.97
C GLU A 51 12.03 -7.56 -14.61
N LEU A 52 11.32 -6.49 -14.28
CA LEU A 52 10.63 -6.31 -13.01
C LEU A 52 9.13 -6.30 -13.30
N LEU A 53 8.45 -7.30 -12.75
CA LEU A 53 7.07 -7.68 -13.09
C LEU A 53 6.07 -7.36 -11.99
N PHE A 54 6.55 -7.14 -10.76
CA PHE A 54 5.73 -6.91 -9.58
C PHE A 54 6.05 -5.56 -8.96
N ALA A 55 5.03 -4.88 -8.44
CA ALA A 55 5.14 -3.58 -7.79
C ALA A 55 4.53 -3.63 -6.40
N TYR A 56 5.27 -3.09 -5.43
CA TYR A 56 4.80 -2.89 -4.07
C TYR A 56 5.03 -1.43 -3.71
N ALA A 57 4.11 -0.81 -2.99
CA ALA A 57 4.27 0.54 -2.49
C ALA A 57 3.79 0.64 -1.05
N TYR A 58 4.48 1.40 -0.23
CA TYR A 58 4.06 1.65 1.14
C TYR A 58 4.55 2.99 1.66
N LEU A 59 3.75 3.58 2.55
CA LEU A 59 4.07 4.83 3.23
C LEU A 59 5.04 4.59 4.39
N VAL A 60 6.03 5.47 4.52
CA VAL A 60 6.95 5.53 5.65
C VAL A 60 6.81 6.90 6.30
N GLU A 61 6.64 6.89 7.62
CA GLU A 61 6.56 8.09 8.44
C GLU A 61 7.71 8.06 9.46
N GLU A 62 8.69 8.93 9.28
CA GLU A 62 9.82 9.04 10.22
C GLU A 62 9.59 10.10 11.31
N GLY A 63 8.55 10.92 11.16
CA GLY A 63 8.24 12.03 12.04
C GLY A 63 6.81 12.53 11.84
N PRO A 64 6.38 13.52 12.63
CA PRO A 64 5.03 14.08 12.54
C PRO A 64 4.88 15.10 11.40
N ALA A 65 5.98 15.58 10.82
CA ALA A 65 5.93 16.59 9.76
C ALA A 65 5.73 15.91 8.38
N PRO A 66 4.91 16.47 7.47
CA PRO A 66 4.69 15.89 6.14
C PRO A 66 5.98 15.66 5.35
N GLU A 67 6.99 16.52 5.52
CA GLU A 67 8.30 16.36 4.89
C GLU A 67 9.11 15.15 5.39
N ASP A 68 8.75 14.59 6.54
CA ASP A 68 9.33 13.35 7.09
C ASP A 68 8.62 12.10 6.54
N HIS A 69 7.61 12.28 5.70
CA HIS A 69 6.81 11.21 5.10
C HIS A 69 7.25 10.96 3.66
N TYR A 70 7.36 9.69 3.28
CA TYR A 70 7.73 9.31 1.93
C TYR A 70 7.12 7.96 1.58
N THR A 71 6.98 7.68 0.29
CA THR A 71 6.51 6.38 -0.20
C THR A 71 7.69 5.57 -0.72
N VAL A 72 7.85 4.36 -0.22
CA VAL A 72 8.76 3.38 -0.81
C VAL A 72 8.01 2.63 -1.90
N VAL A 73 8.63 2.51 -3.07
CA VAL A 73 8.21 1.61 -4.14
C VAL A 73 9.28 0.54 -4.34
N VAL A 74 8.85 -0.72 -4.31
CA VAL A 74 9.68 -1.88 -4.61
C VAL A 74 9.18 -2.54 -5.89
N LEU A 75 9.99 -2.51 -6.93
CA LEU A 75 9.74 -3.27 -8.15
C LEU A 75 10.60 -4.51 -8.17
N SER A 76 10.04 -5.68 -8.47
CA SER A 76 10.77 -6.95 -8.34
C SER A 76 10.52 -7.89 -9.52
N ASP A 77 11.48 -8.79 -9.77
CA ASP A 77 11.42 -9.80 -10.82
C ASP A 77 10.53 -11.00 -10.48
N ARG A 78 10.03 -11.06 -9.25
CA ARG A 78 9.22 -12.15 -8.71
C ARG A 78 8.26 -11.63 -7.65
N GLU A 79 7.20 -12.39 -7.39
CA GLU A 79 6.31 -12.09 -6.30
C GLU A 79 7.03 -12.17 -4.94
N LEU A 80 6.72 -11.20 -4.09
CA LEU A 80 7.16 -11.06 -2.72
C LEU A 80 5.95 -11.16 -1.78
N GLU A 81 6.16 -11.72 -0.60
CA GLU A 81 5.22 -11.50 0.47
C GLU A 81 5.22 -10.02 0.86
N PRO A 82 4.05 -9.39 1.11
CA PRO A 82 3.98 -7.96 1.43
C PRO A 82 4.91 -7.53 2.57
N ALA A 83 5.07 -8.34 3.61
CA ALA A 83 5.97 -8.02 4.72
C ALA A 83 7.46 -8.01 4.30
N ALA A 84 7.83 -8.87 3.34
CA ALA A 84 9.20 -8.89 2.80
C ALA A 84 9.52 -7.64 1.99
N ALA A 85 8.53 -7.06 1.30
CA ALA A 85 8.71 -5.81 0.55
C ALA A 85 9.04 -4.61 1.47
N HIS A 86 8.70 -4.66 2.76
CA HIS A 86 9.02 -3.61 3.74
C HIS A 86 10.40 -3.78 4.41
N ASP A 87 11.07 -4.92 4.22
CA ASP A 87 12.31 -5.26 4.91
C ASP A 87 13.51 -5.15 3.98
N LEU A 88 14.12 -3.95 3.94
CA LEU A 88 15.27 -3.67 3.07
C LEU A 88 16.45 -4.61 3.35
N GLU A 89 16.70 -4.98 4.60
CA GLU A 89 17.82 -5.87 4.95
C GLU A 89 17.60 -7.27 4.39
N ARG A 90 16.39 -7.79 4.51
CA ARG A 90 16.00 -9.07 3.89
C ARG A 90 16.10 -9.01 2.37
N LEU A 91 15.58 -7.96 1.73
CA LEU A 91 15.67 -7.81 0.27
C LEU A 91 17.14 -7.79 -0.19
N ARG A 92 18.00 -7.04 0.51
CA ARG A 92 19.46 -7.03 0.23
C ARG A 92 20.08 -8.41 0.40
N ALA A 93 19.72 -9.16 1.45
CA ALA A 93 20.23 -10.51 1.67
C ALA A 93 19.79 -11.49 0.55
N GLU A 94 18.54 -11.41 0.10
CA GLU A 94 18.03 -12.21 -1.02
C GLU A 94 18.67 -11.80 -2.35
N GLY A 95 18.88 -10.50 -2.56
CA GLY A 95 19.60 -9.94 -3.70
C GLY A 95 21.04 -10.44 -3.77
N LYS A 96 21.80 -10.30 -2.68
CA LYS A 96 23.19 -10.77 -2.59
C LYS A 96 23.31 -12.28 -2.85
N ALA A 97 22.31 -13.06 -2.43
CA ALA A 97 22.24 -14.48 -2.70
C ALA A 97 21.81 -14.84 -4.14
N GLY A 98 21.53 -13.85 -4.99
CA GLY A 98 21.10 -14.03 -6.38
C GLY A 98 19.68 -14.57 -6.53
N ARG A 99 18.84 -14.47 -5.49
CA ARG A 99 17.46 -14.99 -5.49
C ARG A 99 16.40 -13.92 -5.81
N LEU A 100 16.82 -12.67 -5.90
CA LEU A 100 15.97 -11.51 -6.12
C LEU A 100 16.70 -10.49 -6.98
N LYS A 101 15.98 -9.89 -7.93
CA LYS A 101 16.35 -8.62 -8.56
C LYS A 101 15.23 -7.63 -8.27
N ALA A 102 15.58 -6.51 -7.65
CA ALA A 102 14.59 -5.50 -7.32
C ALA A 102 15.15 -4.09 -7.44
N LEU A 103 14.24 -3.15 -7.61
CA LEU A 103 14.50 -1.72 -7.56
C LEU A 103 13.74 -1.15 -6.38
N TRP A 104 14.48 -0.60 -5.42
CA TRP A 104 13.95 0.11 -4.26
C TRP A 104 14.02 1.60 -4.52
N LEU A 105 12.90 2.30 -4.35
CA LEU A 105 12.77 3.73 -4.61
C LEU A 105 12.08 4.39 -3.43
N GLU A 106 12.72 5.38 -2.83
CA GLU A 106 12.11 6.26 -1.82
C GLU A 106 11.70 7.55 -2.52
N LEU A 107 10.40 7.78 -2.56
CA LEU A 107 9.76 8.89 -3.25
C LEU A 107 9.22 9.87 -2.21
N ASN A 108 9.72 11.11 -2.23
CA ASN A 108 9.04 12.20 -1.55
C ASN A 108 7.66 12.37 -2.20
N ASP A 109 6.64 12.48 -1.37
CA ASP A 109 5.25 12.61 -1.76
C ASP A 109 5.01 13.79 -2.73
N GLY A 110 3.93 13.72 -3.50
CA GLY A 110 3.40 14.83 -4.32
C GLY A 110 4.24 15.31 -5.51
N THR A 111 5.56 15.47 -5.35
CA THR A 111 6.52 16.02 -6.33
C THR A 111 7.18 14.92 -7.17
N GLY A 112 7.22 13.68 -6.66
CA GLY A 112 7.90 12.57 -7.32
C GLY A 112 9.43 12.69 -7.27
N ASP A 113 9.96 13.49 -6.34
CA ASP A 113 11.39 13.60 -6.09
C ASP A 113 11.91 12.36 -5.36
N PHE A 114 13.14 11.95 -5.66
CA PHE A 114 13.74 10.78 -5.04
C PHE A 114 14.53 11.18 -3.80
N ARG A 115 14.18 10.59 -2.66
CA ARG A 115 14.98 10.63 -1.43
C ARG A 115 16.12 9.61 -1.44
N GLY A 116 15.83 8.45 -2.01
CA GLY A 116 16.73 7.30 -2.02
C GLY A 116 16.38 6.34 -3.15
N ARG A 117 17.37 5.59 -3.62
CA ARG A 117 17.14 4.53 -4.61
C ARG A 117 18.30 3.55 -4.65
N GLU A 118 17.95 2.28 -4.65
CA GLU A 118 18.89 1.18 -4.61
C GLU A 118 18.48 0.09 -5.60
N LEU A 119 19.43 -0.36 -6.39
CA LEU A 119 19.30 -1.60 -7.13
C LEU A 119 19.69 -2.75 -6.20
N ILE A 120 18.79 -3.71 -6.05
CA ILE A 120 18.97 -4.93 -5.27
C ILE A 120 19.19 -6.08 -6.25
N GLY A 121 20.27 -6.82 -6.04
CA GLY A 121 20.69 -7.92 -6.90
C GLY A 121 21.99 -8.54 -6.38
N PRO A 122 22.63 -9.43 -7.15
CA PRO A 122 23.90 -10.05 -6.76
C PRO A 122 24.95 -8.99 -6.37
N GLU A 123 25.92 -9.35 -5.52
CA GLU A 123 26.89 -8.43 -4.88
C GLU A 123 27.64 -7.50 -5.87
N GLY A 124 27.83 -7.92 -7.12
CA GLY A 124 28.44 -7.08 -8.17
C GLY A 124 27.51 -6.06 -8.82
N VAL A 125 26.20 -6.13 -8.56
CA VAL A 125 25.15 -5.32 -9.20
C VAL A 125 24.42 -4.45 -8.18
N GLN A 126 24.37 -4.87 -6.91
CA GLN A 126 23.78 -4.06 -5.84
C GLN A 126 24.50 -2.72 -5.70
N ARG A 127 23.77 -1.60 -5.88
CA ARG A 127 24.34 -0.25 -5.78
C ARG A 127 23.25 0.81 -5.64
N ALA A 128 23.59 1.92 -4.98
CA ALA A 128 22.79 3.13 -5.04
C ALA A 128 22.72 3.63 -6.49
N ILE A 129 21.56 4.15 -6.91
CA ILE A 129 21.37 4.66 -8.27
C ILE A 129 21.81 6.13 -8.38
N PRO A 130 22.91 6.49 -9.07
CA PRO A 130 23.21 7.86 -9.46
C PRO A 130 22.17 8.52 -10.40
N GLY A 131 22.06 9.85 -10.36
CA GLY A 131 21.36 10.66 -11.37
C GLY A 131 20.02 11.32 -10.94
N ARG A 132 19.23 11.77 -11.90
CA ARG A 132 17.82 12.13 -11.69
C ARG A 132 17.02 11.05 -12.40
N VAL A 133 16.33 10.17 -11.67
CA VAL A 133 15.30 9.32 -12.28
C VAL A 133 14.19 10.27 -12.68
N ARG A 134 13.83 10.28 -13.96
CA ARG A 134 12.69 11.08 -14.41
C ARG A 134 11.45 10.25 -14.15
N TRP A 135 10.78 10.58 -13.06
CA TRP A 135 9.42 10.16 -12.81
C TRP A 135 8.51 10.86 -13.83
N THR A 136 7.76 10.10 -14.62
CA THR A 136 6.70 10.66 -15.47
C THR A 136 5.39 10.35 -14.76
N LYS A 137 4.85 11.35 -14.06
CA LYS A 137 3.63 11.21 -13.26
C LYS A 137 2.44 11.17 -14.21
N GLU A 138 1.69 10.07 -14.17
CA GLU A 138 0.38 9.99 -14.85
C GLU A 138 -0.75 10.04 -13.80
N GLU A 139 -0.61 9.39 -12.62
CA GLU A 139 -1.55 9.57 -11.50
C GLU A 139 -0.97 9.17 -10.12
N TRP A 140 -1.14 10.01 -9.10
CA TRP A 140 -0.87 9.68 -7.68
C TRP A 140 -2.14 9.99 -6.91
N THR A 141 -2.79 8.98 -6.35
CA THR A 141 -3.98 9.15 -5.51
C THR A 141 -3.61 8.95 -4.04
N ASN A 142 -4.59 9.07 -3.15
CA ASN A 142 -4.39 8.82 -1.72
C ASN A 142 -4.11 7.34 -1.41
N ASP A 143 -4.53 6.41 -2.27
CA ASP A 143 -4.51 4.95 -2.04
C ASP A 143 -3.63 4.18 -3.03
N ARG A 144 -3.21 4.81 -4.13
CA ARG A 144 -2.52 4.13 -5.23
C ARG A 144 -1.48 5.01 -5.90
N ILE A 145 -0.48 4.35 -6.47
CA ILE A 145 0.51 4.95 -7.33
C ILE A 145 0.46 4.30 -8.70
N ILE A 146 0.32 5.12 -9.74
CA ILE A 146 0.43 4.73 -11.15
C ILE A 146 1.54 5.58 -11.76
N GLY A 147 2.56 4.94 -12.29
CA GLY A 147 3.58 5.71 -12.96
C GLY A 147 4.58 4.91 -13.77
N SER A 148 5.49 5.65 -14.38
CA SER A 148 6.53 5.10 -15.22
C SER A 148 7.89 5.52 -14.71
N ILE A 149 8.79 4.53 -14.61
CA ILE A 149 10.19 4.78 -14.37
C ILE A 149 10.84 5.09 -15.70
N PHE A 150 11.59 6.19 -15.76
CA PHE A 150 12.55 6.41 -16.82
C PHE A 150 13.87 6.91 -16.23
N PHE A 151 14.88 6.07 -16.35
CA PHE A 151 16.23 6.41 -15.94
C PHE A 151 17.22 5.92 -17.00
N TYR A 152 18.17 6.78 -17.32
CA TYR A 152 19.23 6.45 -18.26
C TYR A 152 20.52 7.16 -17.83
N GLN A 153 21.60 6.40 -17.70
CA GLN A 153 22.94 6.93 -17.45
C GLN A 153 23.94 6.28 -18.40
N GLY A 154 24.11 6.92 -19.56
CA GLY A 154 24.97 6.41 -20.62
C GLY A 154 24.51 5.03 -21.13
N THR A 155 25.39 4.31 -21.80
CA THR A 155 25.06 3.03 -22.43
C THR A 155 25.08 1.82 -21.48
N GLN A 156 25.49 2.03 -20.23
CA GLN A 156 25.69 0.95 -19.26
C GLN A 156 24.49 0.74 -18.34
N TRP A 157 23.64 1.76 -18.20
CA TRP A 157 22.59 1.73 -17.21
C TRP A 157 21.30 2.41 -17.64
N GLY A 158 20.18 1.72 -17.49
CA GLY A 158 18.87 2.32 -17.66
C GLY A 158 17.73 1.41 -17.26
N PHE A 159 16.63 2.02 -16.84
CA PHE A 159 15.36 1.37 -16.54
C PHE A 159 14.23 2.16 -17.19
N SER A 160 13.25 1.45 -17.77
CA SER A 160 12.10 2.03 -18.42
C SER A 160 10.88 1.14 -18.30
N GLY A 161 9.74 1.71 -17.92
CA GLY A 161 8.44 1.04 -18.01
C GLY A 161 7.42 1.49 -16.96
N PRO A 162 6.15 1.08 -17.13
CA PRO A 162 5.06 1.42 -16.23
C PRO A 162 4.96 0.45 -15.04
N PHE A 163 4.29 0.90 -13.98
CA PHE A 163 3.80 0.08 -12.89
C PHE A 163 2.56 0.68 -12.22
N LYS A 164 1.87 -0.16 -11.45
CA LYS A 164 0.71 0.22 -10.64
C LYS A 164 0.73 -0.54 -9.32
N SER A 165 0.59 0.17 -8.21
CA SER A 165 0.54 -0.43 -6.86
C SER A 165 -0.44 0.32 -5.96
N ILE A 166 -1.06 -0.42 -5.03
CA ILE A 166 -1.71 0.17 -3.85
C ILE A 166 -0.60 0.66 -2.91
N ILE A 167 -0.79 1.83 -2.30
CA ILE A 167 0.10 2.35 -1.26
C ILE A 167 -0.38 1.77 0.08
N ARG A 168 0.41 0.87 0.66
CA ARG A 168 0.13 0.29 1.98
C ARG A 168 0.49 1.30 3.06
N LEU A 169 -0.44 1.61 3.96
CA LEU A 169 -0.24 2.61 5.02
C LEU A 169 0.49 2.05 6.23
N GLY A 170 0.81 0.75 6.20
CA GLY A 170 1.43 0.07 7.31
C GLY A 170 1.97 -1.30 6.99
N LEU A 171 2.60 -1.91 7.99
CA LEU A 171 2.96 -3.32 7.90
C LEU A 171 1.68 -4.15 7.73
N PRO A 172 1.74 -5.22 6.93
CA PRO A 172 0.61 -6.12 6.78
C PRO A 172 0.14 -6.62 8.13
N LEU A 173 -1.17 -6.59 8.31
CA LEU A 173 -1.86 -7.14 9.47
C LEU A 173 -2.57 -8.43 9.04
N ASP A 174 -2.66 -9.41 9.94
CA ASP A 174 -3.59 -10.53 9.74
C ASP A 174 -5.03 -10.01 9.66
N ALA A 175 -5.92 -10.82 9.09
CA ALA A 175 -7.35 -10.51 9.12
C ALA A 175 -7.85 -10.28 10.56
N ASP A 176 -8.74 -9.30 10.72
CA ASP A 176 -9.34 -8.87 11.98
C ASP A 176 -8.36 -8.30 13.02
N ARG A 177 -7.25 -7.74 12.54
CA ARG A 177 -6.24 -7.10 13.40
C ARG A 177 -6.21 -5.59 13.20
N ALA A 178 -5.81 -4.94 14.28
CA ALA A 178 -5.49 -3.52 14.30
C ALA A 178 -4.11 -3.33 14.94
N ARG A 179 -3.52 -2.17 14.70
CA ARG A 179 -2.35 -1.67 15.41
C ARG A 179 -2.48 -0.18 15.61
N GLY A 180 -1.85 0.33 16.66
CA GLY A 180 -1.87 1.74 17.00
C GLY A 180 -2.30 1.96 18.44
N THR A 181 -2.48 3.23 18.80
CA THR A 181 -2.92 3.64 20.13
C THR A 181 -4.16 4.50 20.01
N VAL A 182 -5.15 4.24 20.87
CA VAL A 182 -6.27 5.13 21.13
C VAL A 182 -6.10 5.77 22.49
N THR A 183 -6.31 7.07 22.57
CA THR A 183 -6.28 7.85 23.81
C THR A 183 -7.70 8.32 24.10
N VAL A 184 -8.21 8.01 25.29
CA VAL A 184 -9.54 8.41 25.77
C VAL A 184 -9.35 9.15 27.08
N GLY A 185 -9.61 10.46 27.09
CA GLY A 185 -9.24 11.32 28.21
C GLY A 185 -7.74 11.23 28.51
N GLU A 186 -7.38 10.84 29.74
CA GLU A 186 -5.98 10.64 30.16
C GLU A 186 -5.45 9.22 29.91
N THR A 187 -6.30 8.31 29.40
CA THR A 187 -5.96 6.88 29.25
C THR A 187 -5.54 6.56 27.83
N ALA A 188 -4.33 6.04 27.65
CA ALA A 188 -3.87 5.47 26.38
C ALA A 188 -3.95 3.93 26.39
N ALA A 189 -4.54 3.35 25.34
CA ALA A 189 -4.65 1.92 25.14
C ALA A 189 -4.17 1.52 23.74
N GLY A 190 -3.28 0.53 23.65
CA GLY A 190 -2.92 -0.07 22.38
C GLY A 190 -4.04 -0.94 21.85
N VAL A 191 -4.40 -0.81 20.56
CA VAL A 191 -5.40 -1.65 19.90
C VAL A 191 -4.74 -2.84 19.20
N GLY A 192 -5.46 -3.96 19.12
CA GLY A 192 -4.95 -5.21 18.53
C GLY A 192 -5.97 -5.97 17.68
N PHE A 193 -7.24 -5.56 17.71
CA PHE A 193 -8.34 -6.25 17.05
C PHE A 193 -9.17 -5.27 16.24
N ALA A 194 -9.63 -5.74 15.09
CA ALA A 194 -10.53 -5.00 14.21
C ALA A 194 -11.74 -5.87 13.88
N ARG A 195 -12.94 -5.27 13.93
CA ARG A 195 -14.19 -5.89 13.53
C ARG A 195 -14.92 -4.94 12.59
N VAL A 196 -15.41 -5.50 11.49
CA VAL A 196 -16.22 -4.76 10.52
C VAL A 196 -17.55 -5.45 10.35
N ARG A 197 -18.61 -4.64 10.35
CA ARG A 197 -19.97 -5.08 10.06
C ARG A 197 -20.64 -4.09 9.12
N GLU A 198 -21.33 -4.63 8.12
CA GLU A 198 -22.19 -3.88 7.22
C GLU A 198 -23.66 -4.01 7.62
N TRP A 199 -24.43 -2.94 7.39
CA TRP A 199 -25.89 -2.96 7.48
C TRP A 199 -26.50 -1.90 6.56
N ASP A 200 -27.81 -2.01 6.32
CA ASP A 200 -28.58 -1.01 5.59
C ASP A 200 -29.42 -0.20 6.60
N ASP A 201 -29.28 1.12 6.59
CA ASP A 201 -30.07 2.02 7.43
C ASP A 201 -31.40 2.46 6.78
N GLY A 202 -31.72 1.91 5.60
CA GLY A 202 -32.86 2.26 4.77
C GLY A 202 -32.59 3.38 3.76
N THR A 203 -31.39 3.98 3.77
CA THR A 203 -30.97 5.03 2.83
C THR A 203 -29.72 4.65 2.03
N ALA A 204 -28.74 4.03 2.67
CA ALA A 204 -27.52 3.55 2.04
C ALA A 204 -26.84 2.46 2.89
N PRO A 205 -26.03 1.58 2.27
CA PRO A 205 -25.16 0.68 3.02
C PRO A 205 -24.19 1.45 3.91
N LEU A 206 -24.14 1.08 5.18
CA LEU A 206 -23.20 1.56 6.18
C LEU A 206 -22.31 0.43 6.66
N SER A 207 -21.11 0.83 7.09
CA SER A 207 -20.11 0.01 7.73
C SER A 207 -19.78 0.59 9.09
N SER A 208 -19.55 -0.32 10.04
CA SER A 208 -19.14 0.00 11.39
C SER A 208 -17.84 -0.73 11.64
N ILE A 209 -16.83 0.02 12.05
CA ILE A 209 -15.49 -0.46 12.27
C ILE A 209 -15.19 -0.26 13.74
N LEU A 210 -15.06 -1.37 14.46
CA LEU A 210 -14.74 -1.38 15.88
C LEU A 210 -13.30 -1.85 16.06
N LEU A 211 -12.46 -0.98 16.63
CA LEU A 211 -11.05 -1.24 16.91
C LEU A 211 -10.82 -1.28 18.42
N THR A 212 -10.31 -2.39 18.95
CA THR A 212 -10.26 -2.65 20.40
C THR A 212 -8.91 -3.25 20.83
N ASP A 213 -8.59 -3.14 22.12
CA ASP A 213 -7.39 -3.75 22.72
C ASP A 213 -7.47 -5.28 22.90
N ARG A 214 -8.67 -5.85 22.76
CA ARG A 214 -8.96 -7.29 22.86
C ARG A 214 -10.16 -7.67 22.01
N GLU A 215 -10.33 -8.97 21.80
CA GLU A 215 -11.50 -9.49 21.10
C GLU A 215 -12.79 -9.19 21.87
N VAL A 216 -13.80 -8.70 21.14
CA VAL A 216 -15.15 -8.44 21.64
C VAL A 216 -16.11 -9.21 20.78
N GLU A 217 -16.98 -10.00 21.41
CA GLU A 217 -18.15 -10.55 20.71
C GLU A 217 -19.13 -9.41 20.47
N TRP A 218 -19.32 -9.08 19.19
CA TRP A 218 -20.14 -7.96 18.77
C TRP A 218 -21.21 -8.46 17.81
N ASN A 219 -22.39 -8.73 18.38
CA ASN A 219 -23.52 -9.32 17.65
C ASN A 219 -24.74 -8.38 17.57
N SER A 220 -24.77 -7.26 18.31
CA SER A 220 -25.87 -6.29 18.30
C SER A 220 -25.75 -5.27 17.17
N ASP A 221 -26.85 -4.55 16.89
CA ASP A 221 -26.83 -3.34 16.06
C ASP A 221 -25.67 -2.43 16.49
N PRO A 222 -25.05 -1.68 15.57
CA PRO A 222 -23.93 -0.79 15.86
C PRO A 222 -24.41 0.50 16.57
N ASP A 223 -25.35 0.36 17.50
CA ASP A 223 -25.69 1.46 18.39
C ASP A 223 -24.53 1.67 19.39
N PRO A 224 -24.10 2.93 19.61
CA PRO A 224 -22.95 3.22 20.49
C PRO A 224 -23.11 2.69 21.92
N GLU A 225 -24.35 2.63 22.44
CA GLU A 225 -24.63 2.18 23.81
C GLU A 225 -24.47 0.67 23.98
N SER A 226 -24.99 -0.14 23.05
CA SER A 226 -24.79 -1.59 23.07
C SER A 226 -23.33 -1.96 22.81
N THR A 227 -22.65 -1.19 21.95
CA THR A 227 -21.21 -1.35 21.70
C THR A 227 -20.42 -1.06 22.97
N ARG A 228 -20.74 0.03 23.68
CA ARG A 228 -20.15 0.35 24.99
C ARG A 228 -20.41 -0.75 26.01
N ALA A 229 -21.63 -1.27 26.11
CA ALA A 229 -21.97 -2.34 27.03
C ALA A 229 -21.19 -3.64 26.74
N ALA A 230 -21.04 -4.02 25.46
CA ALA A 230 -20.26 -5.18 25.04
C ALA A 230 -18.76 -5.01 25.39
N MET A 231 -18.23 -3.81 25.20
CA MET A 231 -16.87 -3.46 25.57
C MET A 231 -16.63 -3.51 27.07
N GLU A 232 -17.53 -2.95 27.88
CA GLU A 232 -17.47 -3.01 29.34
C GLU A 232 -17.50 -4.46 29.83
N ALA A 233 -18.39 -5.30 29.26
CA ALA A 233 -18.46 -6.72 29.58
C ALA A 233 -17.16 -7.48 29.24
N ALA A 234 -16.48 -7.10 28.16
CA ALA A 234 -15.18 -7.67 27.77
C ALA A 234 -13.99 -7.06 28.52
N GLY A 235 -14.19 -6.00 29.32
CA GLY A 235 -13.14 -5.27 30.01
C GLY A 235 -12.17 -4.57 29.05
N VAL A 236 -12.68 -4.03 27.94
CA VAL A 236 -11.92 -3.23 26.97
C VAL A 236 -11.54 -1.90 27.62
N ARG A 237 -10.27 -1.51 27.52
CA ARG A 237 -9.79 -0.26 28.14
C ARG A 237 -9.95 0.97 27.24
N GLY A 238 -9.89 0.77 25.94
CA GLY A 238 -10.06 1.80 24.93
C GLY A 238 -10.45 1.19 23.60
N ALA A 239 -11.35 1.86 22.88
CA ALA A 239 -11.73 1.49 21.54
C ALA A 239 -12.03 2.71 20.68
N LEU A 240 -12.00 2.50 19.36
CA LEU A 240 -12.57 3.41 18.38
C LEU A 240 -13.72 2.69 17.69
N LEU A 241 -14.91 3.30 17.72
CA LEU A 241 -16.03 2.93 16.87
C LEU A 241 -16.17 3.98 15.77
N VAL A 242 -16.04 3.56 14.51
CA VAL A 242 -16.29 4.41 13.33
C VAL A 242 -17.53 3.89 12.62
N ILE A 243 -18.41 4.80 12.21
CA ILE A 243 -19.53 4.52 11.34
C ILE A 243 -19.39 5.37 10.08
N GLY A 244 -19.39 4.73 8.91
CA GLY A 244 -19.32 5.39 7.62
C GLY A 244 -19.96 4.54 6.52
N ASN A 245 -19.92 4.99 5.28
CA ASN A 245 -20.34 4.18 4.12
C ASN A 245 -19.13 3.53 3.43
N LEU A 246 -19.39 2.68 2.43
CA LEU A 246 -18.37 2.02 1.59
C LEU A 246 -17.53 2.96 0.71
N ASP A 247 -17.85 4.24 0.70
CA ASP A 247 -17.20 5.19 -0.20
C ASP A 247 -16.09 5.98 0.49
N GLY A 248 -16.10 6.14 1.80
CA GLY A 248 -15.21 7.12 2.43
C GLY A 248 -15.91 8.11 3.35
N ASP A 249 -17.24 8.11 3.40
CA ASP A 249 -17.97 9.12 4.14
C ASP A 249 -18.17 8.69 5.58
N LEU A 250 -17.39 9.29 6.47
CA LEU A 250 -17.58 9.17 7.90
C LEU A 250 -18.87 9.86 8.32
N ARG A 251 -19.74 9.12 9.02
CA ARG A 251 -20.90 9.70 9.72
C ARG A 251 -20.58 10.04 11.16
N THR A 252 -19.87 9.16 11.85
CA THR A 252 -19.41 9.40 13.22
C THR A 252 -18.19 8.57 13.53
N ALA A 253 -17.37 9.07 14.46
CA ALA A 253 -16.30 8.34 15.10
C ALA A 253 -16.36 8.64 16.60
N LEU A 254 -16.17 7.61 17.42
CA LEU A 254 -16.34 7.66 18.86
C LEU A 254 -15.19 6.93 19.56
N CYS A 255 -14.49 7.62 20.45
CA CYS A 255 -13.67 6.93 21.45
C CYS A 255 -14.55 6.37 22.55
N LEU A 256 -14.32 5.12 22.90
CA LEU A 256 -15.04 4.43 23.96
C LEU A 256 -14.01 3.97 25.01
N GLY A 257 -14.15 4.46 26.25
CA GLY A 257 -13.30 4.10 27.39
C GLY A 257 -14.07 3.35 28.47
N ALA A 258 -13.40 2.51 29.25
CA ALA A 258 -14.04 1.81 30.36
C ALA A 258 -14.49 2.80 31.45
N GLY A 259 -15.80 2.92 31.66
CA GLY A 259 -16.37 3.80 32.69
C GLY A 259 -16.31 5.30 32.35
N GLU A 260 -15.92 5.65 31.12
CA GLU A 260 -15.99 7.02 30.60
C GLU A 260 -17.36 7.27 29.95
N GLU A 261 -17.85 8.51 30.02
CA GLU A 261 -19.04 8.90 29.26
C GLU A 261 -18.75 8.84 27.76
N LEU A 262 -19.78 8.46 26.98
CA LEU A 262 -19.73 8.51 25.52
C LEU A 262 -19.31 9.90 25.07
N GLN A 263 -18.15 9.99 24.44
CA GLN A 263 -17.69 11.24 23.86
C GLN A 263 -18.62 11.61 22.68
N PRO A 264 -18.85 12.90 22.43
CA PRO A 264 -19.54 13.33 21.21
C PRO A 264 -18.78 12.86 19.97
N GLY A 265 -19.48 12.76 18.84
CA GLY A 265 -18.88 12.41 17.56
C GLY A 265 -17.68 13.30 17.24
N ILE A 266 -16.59 12.69 16.79
CA ILE A 266 -15.33 13.39 16.51
C ILE A 266 -15.38 13.95 15.10
N GLU A 267 -15.23 15.27 14.96
CA GLU A 267 -15.34 15.96 13.67
C GLU A 267 -14.02 16.00 12.88
N ASN A 268 -12.87 15.79 13.54
CA ASN A 268 -11.54 15.85 12.94
C ASN A 268 -10.89 14.46 12.87
N VAL A 269 -11.49 13.57 12.09
CA VAL A 269 -10.93 12.25 11.79
C VAL A 269 -10.46 12.25 10.35
N ASP A 270 -9.15 12.10 10.17
CA ASP A 270 -8.59 11.77 8.87
C ASP A 270 -8.74 10.27 8.65
N TRP A 271 -9.43 9.90 7.58
CA TRP A 271 -9.58 8.53 7.15
C TRP A 271 -8.89 8.33 5.82
N THR A 272 -7.89 7.46 5.84
CA THR A 272 -7.23 6.98 4.63
C THR A 272 -7.67 5.55 4.34
N ARG A 273 -8.34 5.35 3.21
CA ARG A 273 -8.74 4.05 2.68
C ARG A 273 -7.58 3.39 1.93
N GLU A 274 -7.33 2.11 2.20
CA GLU A 274 -6.31 1.33 1.49
C GLU A 274 -6.95 0.27 0.56
N GLU A 275 -7.94 -0.48 1.05
CA GLU A 275 -8.53 -1.58 0.29
C GLU A 275 -9.97 -1.85 0.74
N TRP A 276 -10.85 -2.09 -0.24
CA TRP A 276 -12.21 -2.55 -0.03
C TRP A 276 -12.57 -3.49 -1.19
N ASP A 277 -12.45 -4.79 -0.94
CA ASP A 277 -12.82 -5.86 -1.88
C ASP A 277 -13.77 -6.82 -1.14
N ASP A 278 -14.47 -7.71 -1.85
CA ASP A 278 -15.48 -8.63 -1.33
C ASP A 278 -15.00 -9.27 -0.02
N ARG A 279 -15.50 -8.71 1.09
CA ARG A 279 -15.27 -9.10 2.51
C ARG A 279 -13.99 -8.63 3.18
N VAL A 280 -13.19 -7.74 2.62
CA VAL A 280 -11.98 -7.21 3.26
C VAL A 280 -12.01 -5.68 3.28
N MET A 281 -11.79 -5.08 4.45
CA MET A 281 -11.54 -3.65 4.60
C MET A 281 -10.18 -3.39 5.23
N ARG A 282 -9.42 -2.47 4.64
CA ARG A 282 -8.18 -1.93 5.19
C ARG A 282 -8.16 -0.41 5.13
N GLY A 283 -7.61 0.19 6.19
CA GLY A 283 -7.44 1.62 6.23
C GLY A 283 -6.72 2.09 7.48
N ARG A 284 -6.63 3.41 7.58
CA ARG A 284 -6.07 4.13 8.72
C ARG A 284 -7.01 5.22 9.17
N PHE A 285 -7.13 5.37 10.48
CA PHE A 285 -7.81 6.49 11.13
C PHE A 285 -6.80 7.29 11.94
N VAL A 286 -6.79 8.61 11.76
CA VAL A 286 -5.95 9.53 12.52
C VAL A 286 -6.80 10.65 13.11
N SER A 287 -6.60 10.94 14.39
CA SER A 287 -7.15 12.13 15.05
C SER A 287 -6.18 12.63 16.11
N SER A 288 -5.99 13.94 16.16
CA SER A 288 -5.13 14.61 17.14
C SER A 288 -5.92 15.28 18.27
N ALA A 289 -7.20 14.94 18.45
CA ALA A 289 -8.05 15.55 19.47
C ALA A 289 -7.55 15.22 20.89
N ASP A 290 -7.51 16.23 21.77
CA ASP A 290 -6.94 16.12 23.12
C ASP A 290 -7.63 15.06 24.00
N THR A 291 -8.94 14.87 23.84
CA THR A 291 -9.74 13.93 24.64
C THR A 291 -10.00 12.60 23.94
N CYS A 292 -9.70 12.52 22.64
CA CYS A 292 -9.91 11.34 21.81
C CYS A 292 -8.92 11.32 20.64
N GLY A 293 -7.65 11.08 20.96
CA GLY A 293 -6.56 11.07 19.99
C GLY A 293 -6.21 9.65 19.58
N PHE A 294 -5.99 9.41 18.29
CA PHE A 294 -5.64 8.08 17.79
C PHE A 294 -4.86 8.12 16.48
N ASP A 295 -4.08 7.07 16.26
CA ASP A 295 -3.49 6.73 14.99
C ASP A 295 -3.53 5.21 14.85
N LEU A 296 -4.51 4.72 14.10
CA LEU A 296 -4.87 3.31 14.04
C LEU A 296 -4.86 2.82 12.60
N TYR A 297 -4.14 1.73 12.36
CA TYR A 297 -4.19 0.98 11.12
C TYR A 297 -4.91 -0.35 11.35
N PHE A 298 -5.77 -0.75 10.42
CA PHE A 298 -6.58 -1.95 10.58
C PHE A 298 -6.70 -2.77 9.29
N HIS A 299 -6.93 -4.07 9.49
CA HIS A 299 -7.33 -5.01 8.46
C HIS A 299 -8.42 -5.90 9.04
N ALA A 300 -9.61 -5.86 8.46
CA ALA A 300 -10.77 -6.56 8.99
C ALA A 300 -11.58 -7.24 7.89
N LEU A 301 -12.18 -8.38 8.24
CA LEU A 301 -13.15 -9.03 7.39
C LEU A 301 -14.54 -8.43 7.63
N VAL A 302 -15.24 -8.12 6.54
CA VAL A 302 -16.67 -7.76 6.61
C VAL A 302 -17.46 -9.02 6.91
N ARG A 303 -18.29 -8.98 7.97
CA ARG A 303 -19.15 -10.08 8.40
C ARG A 303 -20.62 -9.69 8.40
#